data_AF-A0A8H7D8Q6-F1
#
_entry.id   AF-A0A8H7D8Q6-F1
#
_cell.length_a   1.000
_cell.length_b   1.000
_cell.length_c   1.000
_cell.angle_alpha   90.00
_cell.angle_beta   90.00
_cell.angle_gamma   90.00
#
_symmetry.space_group_name_H-M   'P 1'
#
loop_
_entity.id
_entity.type
_entity.pdbx_description
1 polymer ?
#
loop_
_entity_poly.entity_id
_entity_poly.type
_entity_poly.pdbx_seq_one_letter_code
_entity_poly.pdbx_strand_id
1 'polypeptide(L)'
;MTRLSLLERESVYAHLLRRNEVASAVESILRALGPSLEVLDISLSEHIGKFLLNPISLPHLVDLTTRCCDFLVRPEDAPLLEPTHSLRYLHIVDSTRHWVCMENFLTKNGISHFAPSLTHLRLSQLDQEAAFIRQLEYALDPSRDPLHGIIPPTIERLLLKPGVERNYRCACGRCDHCDEMDGYDELLKDARELRDKDRRVVLLKADSTRPAKGSDLQEWLDGGAFNWDASDLDLKVGRY
;
A
#
# COMPACT_ATOMS: atom_id res chain seq x y z
N MET A 1 37.99 -3.14 7.87
CA MET A 1 38.07 -4.11 6.76
C MET A 1 37.55 -5.45 7.29
N THR A 2 36.27 -5.73 7.09
CA THR A 2 35.59 -6.90 7.70
C THR A 2 35.65 -8.07 6.73
N ARG A 3 36.45 -9.10 7.03
CA ARG A 3 36.53 -10.33 6.24
C ARG A 3 35.45 -11.30 6.71
N LEU A 4 34.34 -11.40 5.97
CA LEU A 4 33.38 -12.51 6.11
C LEU A 4 34.08 -13.83 5.80
N SER A 5 33.88 -14.84 6.66
CA SER A 5 34.42 -16.19 6.49
C SER A 5 33.80 -16.88 5.26
N LEU A 6 34.50 -17.87 4.69
CA LEU A 6 34.07 -18.59 3.47
C LEU A 6 32.67 -19.21 3.61
N LEU A 7 32.32 -19.73 4.79
CA LEU A 7 31.01 -20.31 5.09
C LEU A 7 29.89 -19.25 5.12
N GLU A 8 30.17 -18.06 5.63
CA GLU A 8 29.21 -16.94 5.61
C GLU A 8 29.00 -16.43 4.19
N ARG A 9 30.04 -16.45 3.34
CA ARG A 9 29.92 -16.09 1.93
C ARG A 9 29.07 -17.11 1.18
N GLU A 10 29.33 -18.41 1.32
CA GLU A 10 28.55 -19.47 0.66
C GLU A 10 27.07 -19.45 1.05
N SER A 11 26.78 -19.19 2.33
CA SER A 11 25.40 -19.00 2.82
C SER A 11 24.72 -17.79 2.17
N VAL A 12 25.40 -16.64 2.13
CA VAL A 12 24.88 -15.43 1.47
C VAL A 12 24.65 -15.66 -0.03
N TYR A 13 25.57 -16.34 -0.72
CA TYR A 13 25.40 -16.69 -2.14
C TYR A 13 24.22 -17.62 -2.38
N ALA A 14 24.03 -18.65 -1.54
CA ALA A 14 22.88 -19.55 -1.64
C ALA A 14 21.55 -18.82 -1.41
N HIS A 15 21.53 -17.86 -0.46
CA HIS A 15 20.35 -17.02 -0.22
C HIS A 15 20.05 -16.08 -1.40
N LEU A 16 21.07 -15.48 -2.02
CA LEU A 16 20.92 -14.63 -3.20
C LEU A 16 20.45 -15.42 -4.43
N LEU A 17 21.02 -16.61 -4.66
CA LEU A 17 20.62 -17.50 -5.75
C LEU A 17 19.15 -17.89 -5.64
N ARG A 18 18.68 -18.30 -4.46
CA ARG A 18 17.26 -18.62 -4.24
C ARG A 18 16.35 -17.42 -4.48
N ARG A 19 16.76 -16.20 -4.11
CA ARG A 19 15.98 -14.98 -4.36
C ARG A 19 15.88 -14.68 -5.86
N ASN A 20 16.96 -14.88 -6.61
CA ASN A 20 16.95 -14.75 -8.07
C ASN A 20 16.05 -15.78 -8.75
N GLU A 21 16.10 -17.04 -8.31
CA GLU A 21 15.23 -18.10 -8.85
C GLU A 21 13.75 -17.80 -8.61
N VAL A 22 13.40 -17.34 -7.40
CA VAL A 22 12.03 -16.94 -7.07
C VAL A 22 11.59 -15.73 -7.89
N ALA A 23 12.44 -14.71 -8.02
CA ALA A 23 12.14 -13.55 -8.86
C ALA A 23 11.91 -13.94 -10.33
N SER A 24 12.77 -14.80 -10.90
CA SER A 24 12.64 -15.30 -12.27
C SER A 24 11.37 -16.12 -12.49
N ALA A 25 10.97 -16.94 -11.50
CA ALA A 25 9.71 -17.67 -11.54
C ALA A 25 8.50 -16.73 -11.52
N VAL A 26 8.51 -15.72 -10.63
CA VAL A 26 7.45 -14.70 -10.57
C VAL A 26 7.35 -13.96 -11.90
N GLU A 27 8.48 -13.53 -12.47
CA GLU A 27 8.51 -12.84 -13.76
C GLU A 27 7.92 -13.73 -14.87
N SER A 28 8.30 -15.01 -14.91
CA SER A 28 7.81 -15.96 -15.91
C SER A 28 6.29 -16.16 -15.83
N ILE A 29 5.75 -16.29 -14.61
CA ILE A 29 4.30 -16.43 -14.38
C ILE A 29 3.57 -15.16 -14.83
N LEU A 30 4.05 -13.99 -14.39
CA LEU A 30 3.40 -12.72 -14.74
C LEU A 30 3.48 -12.43 -16.24
N ARG A 31 4.57 -12.78 -16.92
CA ARG A 31 4.67 -12.66 -18.39
C ARG A 31 3.73 -13.61 -19.12
N ALA A 32 3.59 -14.84 -18.63
CA ALA A 32 2.73 -15.83 -19.25
C ALA A 32 1.24 -15.47 -19.13
N LEU A 33 0.83 -14.93 -17.97
CA LEU A 33 -0.57 -14.60 -17.67
C LEU A 33 -0.94 -13.16 -18.03
N GLY A 34 0.05 -12.26 -18.08
CA GLY A 34 -0.13 -10.81 -18.17
C GLY A 34 -1.06 -10.31 -19.27
N PRO A 35 -1.02 -10.85 -20.51
CA PRO A 35 -1.93 -10.45 -21.57
C PRO A 35 -3.42 -10.69 -21.31
N SER A 36 -3.78 -11.46 -20.28
CA SER A 36 -5.16 -11.77 -19.92
C SER A 36 -5.50 -11.49 -18.46
N LEU A 37 -4.53 -11.02 -17.68
CA LEU A 37 -4.68 -10.87 -16.24
C LEU A 37 -5.47 -9.60 -15.91
N GLU A 38 -6.64 -9.77 -15.29
CA GLU A 38 -7.51 -8.66 -14.87
C GLU A 38 -7.39 -8.34 -13.38
N VAL A 39 -7.05 -9.33 -12.56
CA VAL A 39 -6.93 -9.21 -11.09
C VAL A 39 -5.60 -9.81 -10.66
N LEU A 40 -4.84 -9.06 -9.87
CA LEU A 40 -3.57 -9.51 -9.30
C LEU A 40 -3.51 -9.18 -7.80
N ASP A 41 -3.47 -10.20 -6.96
CA ASP A 41 -3.02 -10.08 -5.57
C ASP A 41 -1.60 -10.64 -5.49
N ILE A 42 -0.66 -9.77 -5.14
CA ILE A 42 0.75 -10.14 -5.08
C ILE A 42 1.41 -9.62 -3.81
N SER A 43 1.97 -10.55 -3.03
CA SER A 43 2.71 -10.25 -1.81
C SER A 43 4.18 -10.61 -2.00
N LEU A 44 4.95 -9.73 -2.65
CA LEU A 44 6.40 -9.88 -2.75
C LEU A 44 7.09 -9.18 -1.59
N SER A 45 8.15 -9.81 -1.08
CA SER A 45 9.09 -9.08 -0.21
C SER A 45 9.90 -8.08 -1.04
N GLU A 46 10.28 -6.95 -0.42
CA GLU A 46 11.18 -5.96 -1.04
C GLU A 46 12.45 -6.61 -1.63
N HIS A 47 12.95 -7.65 -0.98
CA HIS A 47 14.13 -8.37 -1.40
C HIS A 47 13.93 -9.14 -2.71
N ILE A 48 12.73 -9.64 -2.99
CA ILE A 48 12.41 -10.30 -4.26
C ILE A 48 12.16 -9.24 -5.33
N GLY A 49 11.47 -8.14 -4.97
CA GLY A 49 11.21 -7.01 -5.86
C GLY A 49 12.48 -6.49 -6.54
N LYS A 50 13.57 -6.32 -5.77
CA LYS A 50 14.88 -5.86 -6.28
C LYS A 50 15.52 -6.76 -7.35
N PHE A 51 15.16 -8.04 -7.42
CA PHE A 51 15.70 -8.96 -8.43
C PHE A 51 14.83 -9.07 -9.68
N LEU A 52 13.72 -8.35 -9.73
CA LEU A 52 12.90 -8.26 -10.94
C LEU A 52 13.46 -7.13 -11.81
N LEU A 53 14.08 -7.51 -12.93
CA LEU A 53 14.93 -6.64 -13.74
C LEU A 53 14.24 -6.06 -14.98
N ASN A 54 13.21 -6.73 -15.47
CA ASN A 54 12.56 -6.36 -16.71
C ASN A 54 11.13 -5.89 -16.46
N PRO A 55 10.68 -4.81 -17.12
CA PRO A 55 9.28 -4.39 -17.07
C PRO A 55 8.33 -5.50 -17.52
N ILE A 56 7.18 -5.57 -16.85
CA ILE A 56 6.10 -6.53 -17.11
C ILE A 56 4.86 -5.74 -17.53
N SER A 57 4.31 -6.10 -18.68
CA SER A 57 3.09 -5.49 -19.20
C SER A 57 1.86 -6.27 -18.74
N LEU A 58 0.91 -5.58 -18.10
CA LEU A 58 -0.36 -6.14 -17.64
C LEU A 58 -1.54 -5.32 -18.21
N PRO A 59 -1.74 -5.30 -19.54
CA PRO A 59 -2.59 -4.31 -20.22
C PRO A 59 -4.07 -4.39 -19.84
N HIS A 60 -4.54 -5.51 -19.30
CA HIS A 60 -5.93 -5.72 -18.90
C HIS A 60 -6.15 -5.68 -17.38
N LEU A 61 -5.12 -5.36 -16.59
CA LEU A 61 -5.21 -5.38 -15.13
C LEU A 61 -6.13 -4.25 -14.63
N VAL A 62 -7.21 -4.63 -13.97
CA VAL A 62 -8.23 -3.73 -13.42
C VAL A 62 -8.10 -3.59 -11.91
N ASP A 63 -7.69 -4.66 -11.22
CA ASP A 63 -7.55 -4.71 -9.76
C ASP A 63 -6.16 -5.23 -9.37
N LEU A 64 -5.45 -4.45 -8.55
CA LEU A 64 -4.14 -4.79 -8.02
C LEU A 64 -4.13 -4.65 -6.51
N THR A 65 -3.82 -5.73 -5.81
CA THR A 65 -3.45 -5.72 -4.39
C THR A 65 -1.96 -6.05 -4.26
N THR A 66 -1.20 -5.19 -3.57
CA THR A 66 0.24 -5.40 -3.35
C THR A 66 0.67 -5.02 -1.94
N ARG A 67 1.69 -5.73 -1.43
CA ARG A 67 2.41 -5.39 -0.19
C ARG A 67 3.71 -4.63 -0.41
N CYS A 68 4.03 -4.30 -1.67
CA CYS A 68 5.31 -3.74 -2.06
C CYS A 68 5.09 -2.58 -3.03
N CYS A 69 5.32 -1.34 -2.58
CA CYS A 69 5.20 -0.14 -3.40
C CYS A 69 6.26 -0.06 -4.52
N ASP A 70 7.43 -0.70 -4.33
CA ASP A 70 8.49 -0.81 -5.35
C ASP A 70 8.06 -1.60 -6.60
N PHE A 71 6.93 -2.30 -6.51
CA PHE A 71 6.28 -2.93 -7.65
C PHE A 71 5.71 -1.90 -8.62
N LEU A 72 5.36 -0.71 -8.11
CA LEU A 72 4.66 0.35 -8.83
C LEU A 72 5.61 1.48 -9.25
N VAL A 73 6.48 1.92 -8.33
CA VAL A 73 7.35 3.08 -8.53
C VAL A 73 8.72 2.80 -7.92
N ARG A 74 9.80 2.95 -8.70
CA ARG A 74 11.17 2.80 -8.22
C ARG A 74 11.94 4.13 -8.38
N PRO A 75 12.73 4.56 -7.38
CA PRO A 75 13.48 5.82 -7.46
C PRO A 75 14.65 5.80 -8.46
N GLU A 76 15.32 4.65 -8.64
CA GLU A 76 16.58 4.56 -9.39
C GLU A 76 16.50 3.67 -10.65
N ASP A 77 15.42 2.89 -10.80
CA ASP A 77 15.21 1.92 -11.88
C ASP A 77 13.88 2.16 -12.61
N ALA A 78 13.70 1.55 -13.78
CA ALA A 78 12.38 1.47 -14.40
C ALA A 78 11.39 0.77 -13.45
N PRO A 79 10.12 1.23 -13.36
CA PRO A 79 9.11 0.53 -12.60
C PRO A 79 8.97 -0.91 -13.11
N LEU A 80 8.69 -1.82 -12.19
CA LEU A 80 8.58 -3.23 -12.53
C LEU A 80 7.38 -3.52 -13.43
N LEU A 81 6.27 -2.85 -13.16
CA LEU A 81 5.13 -2.87 -14.05
C LEU A 81 5.21 -1.68 -15.02
N GLU A 82 4.90 -1.94 -16.28
CA GLU A 82 4.62 -0.87 -17.22
C GLU A 82 3.35 -0.10 -16.78
N PRO A 83 3.24 1.20 -17.11
CA PRO A 83 2.03 1.97 -16.85
C PRO A 83 0.76 1.23 -17.30
N THR A 84 -0.17 1.06 -16.37
CA THR A 84 -1.35 0.22 -16.51
C THR A 84 -2.60 1.11 -16.54
N HIS A 85 -2.99 1.54 -17.73
CA HIS A 85 -4.13 2.45 -17.94
C HIS A 85 -5.50 1.80 -17.69
N SER A 86 -5.57 0.47 -17.66
CA SER A 86 -6.77 -0.30 -17.34
C SER A 86 -7.04 -0.39 -15.83
N LEU A 87 -6.06 -0.07 -14.98
CA LEU A 87 -6.19 -0.18 -13.54
C LEU A 87 -7.28 0.78 -13.02
N ARG A 88 -8.16 0.26 -12.16
CA ARG A 88 -9.26 1.01 -11.52
C ARG A 88 -9.20 0.92 -10.00
N TYR A 89 -8.78 -0.23 -9.49
CA TYR A 89 -8.68 -0.51 -8.06
C TYR A 89 -7.23 -0.83 -7.71
N LEU A 90 -6.69 -0.09 -6.74
CA LEU A 90 -5.36 -0.33 -6.20
C LEU A 90 -5.45 -0.42 -4.69
N HIS A 91 -5.02 -1.56 -4.15
CA HIS A 91 -4.88 -1.78 -2.72
C HIS A 91 -3.41 -1.98 -2.37
N ILE A 92 -2.86 -1.03 -1.60
CA ILE A 92 -1.54 -1.16 -1.00
C ILE A 92 -1.72 -1.56 0.46
N VAL A 93 -1.15 -2.69 0.83
CA VAL A 93 -1.07 -3.17 2.21
C VAL A 93 0.35 -2.93 2.68
N ASP A 94 0.59 -1.80 3.34
CA ASP A 94 1.91 -1.55 3.91
C ASP A 94 2.08 -2.38 5.18
N SER A 95 3.20 -3.06 5.35
CA SER A 95 3.47 -3.84 6.56
C SER A 95 4.89 -3.62 7.08
N THR A 96 5.62 -2.68 6.48
CA THR A 96 7.05 -2.48 6.70
C THR A 96 7.33 -1.04 7.07
N ARG A 97 8.25 -0.82 8.00
CA ARG A 97 8.70 0.51 8.46
C ARG A 97 9.42 1.35 7.38
N HIS A 98 9.27 1.03 6.11
CA HIS A 98 10.00 1.61 4.98
C HIS A 98 9.06 2.43 4.08
N TRP A 99 8.49 3.48 4.67
CA TRP A 99 7.70 4.51 3.98
C TRP A 99 8.49 5.31 2.93
N VAL A 100 9.80 5.11 2.86
CA VAL A 100 10.72 5.72 1.87
C VAL A 100 10.23 5.52 0.43
N CYS A 101 9.46 4.45 0.16
CA CYS A 101 8.94 4.17 -1.17
C CYS A 101 7.62 4.92 -1.50
N MET A 102 6.92 5.43 -0.48
CA MET A 102 5.66 6.19 -0.67
C MET A 102 5.89 7.63 -1.10
N GLU A 103 7.05 8.22 -0.81
CA GLU A 103 7.40 9.55 -1.32
C GLU A 103 7.39 9.57 -2.85
N ASN A 104 8.01 8.56 -3.48
CA ASN A 104 8.01 8.40 -4.93
C ASN A 104 6.62 8.08 -5.49
N PHE A 105 5.83 7.31 -4.73
CA PHE A 105 4.47 6.94 -5.10
C PHE A 105 3.58 8.16 -5.35
N LEU A 106 3.72 9.20 -4.52
CA LEU A 106 2.95 10.43 -4.64
C LEU A 106 3.62 11.49 -5.54
N THR A 107 4.67 11.17 -6.31
CA THR A 107 5.29 12.13 -7.26
C THR A 107 4.53 12.21 -8.60
N LYS A 108 4.91 13.17 -9.47
CA LYS A 108 4.36 13.31 -10.83
C LYS A 108 4.60 12.07 -11.72
N ASN A 109 5.69 11.35 -11.49
CA ASN A 109 6.01 10.09 -12.18
C ASN A 109 5.55 8.85 -11.39
N GLY A 110 4.87 9.07 -10.27
CA GLY A 110 4.34 8.01 -9.41
C GLY A 110 2.99 7.52 -9.89
N ILE A 111 2.01 7.45 -8.98
CA ILE A 111 0.73 6.80 -9.24
C ILE A 111 -0.10 7.43 -10.38
N SER A 112 -0.02 8.75 -10.56
CA SER A 112 -0.70 9.42 -11.69
C SER A 112 -0.19 9.01 -13.06
N HIS A 113 1.11 8.71 -13.17
CA HIS A 113 1.70 8.22 -14.41
C HIS A 113 1.41 6.73 -14.59
N PHE A 114 1.57 5.95 -13.51
CA PHE A 114 1.39 4.51 -13.54
C PHE A 114 -0.05 4.07 -13.81
N ALA A 115 -1.03 4.66 -13.11
CA ALA A 115 -2.44 4.30 -13.19
C ALA A 115 -3.32 5.55 -13.34
N PRO A 116 -3.27 6.23 -14.50
CA PRO A 116 -3.96 7.51 -14.72
C PRO A 116 -5.50 7.41 -14.64
N SER A 117 -6.05 6.21 -14.79
CA SER A 117 -7.49 5.94 -14.75
C SER A 117 -7.95 5.31 -13.43
N LEU A 118 -7.11 5.33 -12.39
CA LEU A 118 -7.43 4.78 -11.08
C LEU A 118 -8.62 5.52 -10.46
N THR A 119 -9.63 4.79 -10.00
CA THR A 119 -10.82 5.37 -9.35
C THR A 119 -10.84 5.11 -7.84
N HIS A 120 -10.23 4.01 -7.40
CA HIS A 120 -10.20 3.59 -6.01
C HIS A 120 -8.77 3.31 -5.56
N LEU A 121 -8.32 4.04 -4.55
CA LEU A 121 -7.06 3.76 -3.86
C LEU A 121 -7.36 3.35 -2.42
N ARG A 122 -6.88 2.18 -2.02
CA ARG A 122 -6.94 1.70 -0.64
C ARG A 122 -5.53 1.58 -0.09
N LEU A 123 -5.30 2.22 1.04
CA LEU A 123 -4.06 2.14 1.79
C LEU A 123 -4.41 1.47 3.11
N SER A 124 -3.85 0.29 3.38
CA SER A 124 -4.13 -0.48 4.58
C SER A 124 -2.90 -0.78 5.38
N GLN A 125 -3.13 -1.05 6.67
CA GLN A 125 -2.07 -1.32 7.63
C GLN A 125 -1.12 -0.12 7.72
N LEU A 126 -1.71 1.09 7.66
CA LEU A 126 -0.98 2.33 7.88
C LEU A 126 -0.50 2.33 9.33
N ASP A 127 0.79 2.08 9.50
CA ASP A 127 1.48 2.19 10.78
C ASP A 127 1.61 3.68 11.19
N GLN A 128 2.37 3.97 12.25
CA GLN A 128 2.34 5.22 13.04
C GLN A 128 2.98 6.46 12.36
N GLU A 129 3.01 6.52 11.03
CA GLU A 129 3.70 7.58 10.27
C GLU A 129 2.72 8.68 9.81
N ALA A 130 2.44 9.64 10.70
CA ALA A 130 1.56 10.77 10.41
C ALA A 130 2.03 11.63 9.23
N ALA A 131 3.35 11.69 8.97
CA ALA A 131 3.91 12.46 7.87
C ALA A 131 3.33 12.06 6.50
N PHE A 132 3.02 10.77 6.31
CA PHE A 132 2.45 10.29 5.06
C PHE A 132 1.04 10.87 4.80
N ILE A 133 0.21 11.00 5.84
CA ILE A 133 -1.13 11.58 5.67
C ILE A 133 -1.05 13.05 5.22
N ARG A 134 -0.06 13.79 5.72
CA ARG A 134 0.21 15.16 5.26
C ARG A 134 0.67 15.20 3.82
N GLN A 135 1.55 14.29 3.40
CA GLN A 135 1.94 14.15 2.00
C GLN A 135 0.74 13.84 1.10
N LEU A 136 -0.18 13.00 1.59
CA LEU A 136 -1.42 12.67 0.90
C LEU A 136 -2.35 13.88 0.78
N GLU A 137 -2.46 14.70 1.82
CA GLU A 137 -3.19 15.97 1.78
C GLU A 137 -2.64 16.88 0.66
N TYR A 138 -1.32 17.06 0.57
CA TYR A 138 -0.71 17.84 -0.51
C TYR A 138 -0.98 17.23 -1.89
N ALA A 139 -0.97 15.90 -2.00
CA ALA A 139 -1.22 15.23 -3.27
C ALA A 139 -2.68 15.30 -3.75
N LEU A 140 -3.63 15.52 -2.83
CA LEU A 140 -5.05 15.75 -3.13
C LEU A 140 -5.34 17.20 -3.50
N ASP A 141 -4.55 18.15 -3.00
CA ASP A 141 -4.64 19.58 -3.30
C ASP A 141 -3.29 20.15 -3.79
N PRO A 142 -2.91 19.88 -5.07
CA PRO A 142 -1.64 20.35 -5.64
C PRO A 142 -1.50 21.88 -5.70
N SER A 143 -2.59 22.64 -5.45
CA SER A 143 -2.54 24.10 -5.39
C SER A 143 -1.77 24.61 -4.16
N ARG A 144 -1.69 23.79 -3.10
CA ARG A 144 -0.95 24.10 -1.88
C ARG A 144 0.55 23.87 -2.02
N ASP A 145 0.94 22.90 -2.86
CA ASP A 145 2.33 22.65 -3.17
C ASP A 145 2.49 22.01 -4.57
N PRO A 146 2.98 22.77 -5.57
CA PRO A 146 3.14 22.28 -6.94
C PRO A 146 4.36 21.34 -7.14
N LEU A 147 5.21 21.21 -6.11
CA LEU A 147 6.35 20.28 -6.06
C LEU A 147 5.95 18.92 -5.51
N HIS A 148 4.94 18.86 -4.65
CA HIS A 148 4.36 17.62 -4.19
C HIS A 148 3.45 17.05 -5.27
N GLY A 149 3.53 15.73 -5.48
CA GLY A 149 2.98 15.15 -6.69
C GLY A 149 1.48 14.91 -6.60
N ILE A 150 0.97 14.20 -7.59
CA ILE A 150 -0.42 14.32 -8.01
C ILE A 150 -1.07 12.96 -7.86
N ILE A 151 -2.18 12.89 -7.15
CA ILE A 151 -3.10 11.76 -7.24
C ILE A 151 -3.93 11.89 -8.53
N PRO A 152 -4.22 10.79 -9.25
CA PRO A 152 -5.06 10.84 -10.43
C PRO A 152 -6.36 11.63 -10.16
N PRO A 153 -6.75 12.59 -11.02
CA PRO A 153 -8.00 13.35 -10.84
C PRO A 153 -9.25 12.46 -10.96
N THR A 154 -9.07 11.25 -11.49
CA THR A 154 -10.05 10.18 -11.61
C THR A 154 -10.34 9.46 -10.29
N ILE A 155 -9.58 9.70 -9.22
CA ILE A 155 -9.87 9.10 -7.91
C ILE A 155 -11.21 9.61 -7.41
N GLU A 156 -12.13 8.67 -7.22
CA GLU A 156 -13.44 8.86 -6.62
C GLU A 156 -13.42 8.51 -5.13
N ARG A 157 -12.59 7.54 -4.72
CA ARG A 157 -12.50 7.07 -3.34
C ARG A 157 -11.05 6.79 -2.91
N LEU A 158 -10.71 7.31 -1.73
CA LEU A 158 -9.45 7.06 -1.05
C LEU A 158 -9.72 6.43 0.32
N LEU A 159 -9.53 5.12 0.41
CA LEU A 159 -9.79 4.34 1.60
C LEU A 159 -8.52 4.26 2.45
N LEU A 160 -8.55 4.84 3.65
CA LEU A 160 -7.46 4.79 4.61
C LEU A 160 -7.82 3.80 5.70
N LYS A 161 -7.04 2.72 5.86
CA LYS A 161 -7.22 1.73 6.92
C LYS A 161 -5.98 1.71 7.81
N PRO A 162 -6.04 2.36 8.98
CA PRO A 162 -4.98 2.29 9.98
C PRO A 162 -4.65 0.83 10.36
N GLY A 163 -3.39 0.59 10.70
CA GLY A 163 -2.96 -0.65 11.33
C GLY A 163 -3.54 -0.82 12.74
N VAL A 164 -3.22 -1.92 13.39
CA VAL A 164 -3.62 -2.13 14.79
C VAL A 164 -2.71 -1.31 15.70
N GLU A 165 -3.30 -0.53 16.61
CA GLU A 165 -2.57 0.14 17.68
C GLU A 165 -1.70 -0.88 18.44
N ARG A 166 -0.39 -0.81 18.23
CA ARG A 166 0.55 -1.65 18.96
C ARG A 166 0.73 -1.01 20.32
N ASN A 167 0.09 -1.60 21.34
CA ASN A 167 0.23 -1.19 22.74
C ASN A 167 1.64 -1.52 23.26
N TYR A 168 2.66 -0.83 22.79
CA TYR A 168 3.98 -0.83 23.41
C TYR A 168 3.97 0.16 24.58
N ARG A 169 3.20 -0.14 25.63
CA ARG A 169 3.29 0.63 26.87
C ARG A 169 4.68 0.39 27.48
N CYS A 170 5.68 1.20 27.13
CA CYS A 170 6.85 1.25 27.97
C CYS A 170 6.43 1.80 29.33
N ALA A 171 6.64 1.02 30.38
CA ALA A 171 6.42 1.48 31.75
C ALA A 171 7.35 2.66 32.15
N CYS A 172 8.29 3.03 31.29
CA CYS A 172 9.35 3.99 31.55
C CYS A 172 9.03 5.45 31.16
N GLY A 173 8.04 5.68 30.28
CA GLY A 173 7.64 7.02 29.84
C GLY A 173 8.72 7.85 29.12
N ARG A 174 9.87 7.25 28.77
CA ARG A 174 11.10 7.96 28.31
C ARG A 174 11.95 7.15 27.32
N CYS A 175 11.37 6.21 26.60
CA CYS A 175 12.10 5.50 25.54
C CYS A 175 11.38 5.66 24.21
N ASP A 176 12.07 5.38 23.12
CA ASP A 176 11.56 5.44 21.74
C ASP A 176 10.23 4.69 21.52
N HIS A 177 9.87 3.70 22.35
CA HIS A 177 8.55 3.04 22.30
C HIS A 177 7.38 3.91 22.81
N CYS A 178 7.65 4.96 23.58
CA CYS A 178 6.64 5.96 23.96
C CYS A 178 6.33 6.89 22.78
N ASP A 179 7.35 7.26 21.98
CA ASP A 179 7.19 8.10 20.80
C ASP A 179 6.36 7.40 19.71
N GLU A 180 6.43 6.07 19.65
CA GLU A 180 5.58 5.23 18.79
C GLU A 180 4.07 5.43 19.10
N MET A 181 3.66 5.60 20.36
CA MET A 181 2.24 5.82 20.69
C MET A 181 1.71 7.16 20.16
N ASP A 182 2.50 8.23 20.25
CA ASP A 182 2.10 9.55 19.77
C ASP A 182 1.89 9.55 18.25
N GLY A 183 2.71 8.79 17.50
CA GLY A 183 2.58 8.67 16.04
C GLY A 183 1.26 8.03 15.58
N TYR A 184 0.68 7.09 16.35
CA TYR A 184 -0.61 6.49 16.00
C TYR A 184 -1.77 7.47 16.17
N ASP A 185 -1.80 8.20 17.28
CA ASP A 185 -2.84 9.18 17.56
C ASP A 185 -2.74 10.38 16.60
N GLU A 186 -1.52 10.82 16.27
CA GLU A 186 -1.27 11.83 15.24
C GLU A 186 -1.72 11.35 13.85
N LEU A 187 -1.41 10.11 13.45
CA LEU A 187 -1.90 9.53 12.20
C LEU A 187 -3.42 9.56 12.13
N LEU A 188 -4.11 9.12 13.18
CA LEU A 188 -5.57 9.11 13.22
C LEU A 188 -6.15 10.52 13.18
N LYS A 189 -5.54 11.46 13.91
CA LYS A 189 -5.95 12.87 13.89
C LYS A 189 -5.80 13.46 12.50
N ASP A 190 -4.62 13.33 11.88
CA ASP A 190 -4.35 13.86 10.54
C ASP A 190 -5.27 13.19 9.49
N ALA A 191 -5.56 11.90 9.62
CA ALA A 191 -6.45 11.19 8.70
C ALA A 191 -7.93 11.64 8.83
N ARG A 192 -8.38 11.96 10.05
CA ARG A 192 -9.71 12.55 10.28
C ARG A 192 -9.79 13.96 9.74
N GLU A 193 -8.79 14.79 9.99
CA GLU A 193 -8.72 16.13 9.43
C GLU A 193 -8.73 16.10 7.89
N LEU A 194 -8.04 15.14 7.29
CA LEU A 194 -8.05 14.94 5.84
C LEU A 194 -9.43 14.52 5.31
N ARG A 195 -10.11 13.57 5.99
CA ARG A 195 -11.49 13.18 5.69
C ARG A 195 -12.44 14.37 5.71
N ASP A 196 -12.32 15.23 6.72
CA ASP A 196 -13.20 16.38 6.87
C ASP A 196 -12.96 17.46 5.79
N LYS A 197 -11.75 17.50 5.22
CA LYS A 197 -11.36 18.40 4.12
C LYS A 197 -11.74 17.87 2.73
N ASP A 198 -11.70 16.54 2.53
CA ASP A 198 -11.94 15.92 1.22
C ASP A 198 -12.93 14.75 1.31
N ARG A 199 -14.12 14.95 0.71
CA ARG A 199 -15.23 13.97 0.68
C ARG A 199 -14.89 12.62 0.03
N ARG A 200 -13.80 12.52 -0.74
CA ARG A 200 -13.35 11.26 -1.36
C ARG A 200 -12.69 10.34 -0.35
N VAL A 201 -12.20 10.89 0.76
CA VAL A 201 -11.43 10.17 1.77
C VAL A 201 -12.39 9.47 2.73
N VAL A 202 -12.16 8.18 2.93
CA VAL A 202 -12.94 7.33 3.84
C VAL A 202 -11.98 6.64 4.80
N LEU A 203 -12.15 6.91 6.09
CA LEU A 203 -11.40 6.25 7.14
C LEU A 203 -12.08 4.94 7.53
N LEU A 204 -11.40 3.82 7.29
CA LEU A 204 -11.83 2.47 7.66
C LEU A 204 -11.34 2.09 9.05
N LYS A 205 -12.04 1.14 9.67
CA LYS A 205 -11.65 0.60 10.97
C LYS A 205 -10.41 -0.28 10.85
N ALA A 206 -9.48 -0.15 11.79
CA ALA A 206 -8.35 -1.07 11.95
C ALA A 206 -8.85 -2.51 12.18
N ASP A 207 -8.08 -3.51 11.75
CA ASP A 207 -8.41 -4.92 11.98
C ASP A 207 -8.46 -5.21 13.49
N SER A 208 -9.64 -5.56 14.00
CA SER A 208 -9.81 -5.75 15.44
C SER A 208 -9.16 -7.06 15.88
N THR A 209 -8.00 -6.98 16.54
CA THR A 209 -7.65 -7.98 17.57
C THR A 209 -8.11 -7.53 18.96
N ARG A 210 -8.38 -6.22 19.15
CA ARG A 210 -9.10 -5.66 20.31
C ARG A 210 -9.93 -4.43 19.89
N PRO A 211 -11.19 -4.30 20.33
CA PRO A 211 -11.90 -3.03 20.23
C PRO A 211 -11.21 -1.99 21.13
N ALA A 212 -10.96 -0.79 20.59
CA ALA A 212 -10.47 0.35 21.36
C ALA A 212 -11.43 0.62 22.54
N LYS A 213 -10.89 0.86 23.74
CA LYS A 213 -11.68 1.27 24.90
C LYS A 213 -11.95 2.77 24.81
N GLY A 214 -13.17 3.17 24.45
CA GLY A 214 -13.57 4.56 24.47
C GLY A 214 -14.87 4.82 23.74
N SER A 215 -15.57 5.87 24.15
CA SER A 215 -16.86 6.37 23.64
C SER A 215 -16.88 6.78 22.18
N ASP A 216 -15.73 6.73 21.49
CA ASP A 216 -15.63 7.19 20.10
C ASP A 216 -16.29 6.24 19.12
N LEU A 217 -16.72 5.04 19.53
CA LEU A 217 -17.37 4.02 18.69
C LEU A 217 -18.58 4.50 17.87
N GLN A 218 -19.21 5.63 18.22
CA GLN A 218 -20.32 6.21 17.46
C GLN A 218 -19.89 7.05 16.25
N GLU A 219 -18.63 7.49 16.17
CA GLU A 219 -18.10 8.25 15.01
C GLU A 219 -17.72 7.36 13.82
N TRP A 220 -17.88 6.04 13.97
CA TRP A 220 -17.40 5.02 13.04
C TRP A 220 -18.61 4.34 12.44
N LEU A 221 -18.78 4.49 11.12
CA LEU A 221 -19.85 4.01 10.23
C LEU A 221 -20.92 5.05 9.89
N ASP A 222 -20.63 5.86 8.87
CA ASP A 222 -21.63 6.35 7.90
C ASP A 222 -21.18 6.08 6.45
N GLY A 223 -20.51 4.94 6.25
CA GLY A 223 -20.28 4.36 4.93
C GLY A 223 -21.03 3.04 4.86
N GLY A 224 -22.31 3.10 4.51
CA GLY A 224 -23.22 1.95 4.48
C GLY A 224 -22.56 0.70 3.87
N ALA A 225 -22.65 -0.42 4.59
CA ALA A 225 -22.40 -1.79 4.13
C ALA A 225 -21.38 -1.94 2.99
N PHE A 226 -20.13 -1.50 3.18
CA PHE A 226 -19.06 -1.80 2.23
C PHE A 226 -18.34 -3.07 2.66
N ASN A 227 -18.90 -4.21 2.24
CA ASN A 227 -18.36 -5.53 2.46
C ASN A 227 -17.45 -5.89 1.27
N TRP A 228 -16.15 -5.68 1.41
CA TRP A 228 -15.16 -6.17 0.42
C TRP A 228 -14.80 -7.65 0.63
N ASP A 229 -15.39 -8.31 1.63
CA ASP A 229 -15.32 -9.75 1.83
C ASP A 229 -16.73 -10.33 2.01
N ALA A 230 -17.33 -10.77 0.91
CA ALA A 230 -18.28 -11.88 0.95
C ALA A 230 -18.31 -12.55 -0.42
N SER A 231 -17.81 -13.77 -0.45
CA SER A 231 -18.02 -14.82 -1.44
C SER A 231 -19.51 -15.18 -1.70
N ASP A 232 -20.46 -14.26 -1.52
CA ASP A 232 -21.91 -14.52 -1.52
C ASP A 232 -22.65 -13.79 -2.66
N LEU A 233 -22.04 -13.77 -3.85
CA LEU A 233 -22.84 -13.82 -5.07
C LEU A 233 -23.45 -15.22 -5.19
N ASP A 234 -24.42 -15.52 -4.32
CA ASP A 234 -25.35 -16.61 -4.60
C ASP A 234 -26.32 -16.09 -5.67
N LEU A 235 -26.01 -16.48 -6.90
CA LEU A 235 -26.87 -16.33 -8.06
C LEU A 235 -28.25 -16.85 -7.69
N LYS A 236 -29.25 -15.95 -7.66
CA LYS A 236 -30.65 -16.35 -7.74
C LYS A 236 -30.88 -17.05 -9.09
N VAL A 237 -30.61 -18.34 -9.14
CA VAL A 237 -31.19 -19.24 -10.13
C VAL A 237 -32.64 -19.42 -9.72
N GLY A 238 -33.53 -18.79 -10.48
CA GLY A 238 -34.96 -18.89 -10.27
C GLY A 238 -35.45 -20.34 -10.37
N ARG A 239 -36.34 -20.70 -9.45
CA ARG A 239 -37.37 -21.72 -9.66
C ARG A 239 -38.62 -21.30 -8.89
N TYR A 240 -39.60 -20.78 -9.62
CA TYR A 240 -40.99 -21.22 -9.57
C TYR A 240 -41.55 -21.13 -10.99
#